data_AF-A0A2V3HUK8-F1
#
_entry.id   AF-A0A2V3HUK8-F1
#
_cell.length_a   1.000
_cell.length_b   1.000
_cell.length_c   1.000
_cell.angle_alpha   90.00
_cell.angle_beta   90.00
_cell.angle_gamma   90.00
#
_symmetry.space_group_name_H-M   'P 1'
#
loop_
_entity.id
_entity.type
_entity.pdbx_description
1 polymer ?
#
loop_
_entity_poly.entity_id
_entity_poly.type
_entity_poly.pdbx_seq_one_letter_code
_entity_poly.pdbx_strand_id
1 'polypeptide(L)'
;MQTHHAAHALGLALLLALSAVAAPASAQDVVQDPKQPSVDNPHMHIYGNDDLSNCFAHFDGNDTTGSAEQGYGEEVWPNQNGQQIEMDYTCKMEESFKQDMYLNPNGTIQILLNFNIDADGECTGDRKCENLNLTLYKGTFQIARQEFPSVDRSGQDDTVTWDINIDKNMTRFNRTQEPQLRVEYSYPGYDSPFTCIFFYCGGSFRMYYHTPGNDSAEVGFPVVNQTIPGEGGGDGGIGDAVSDALPGFGLVAGIGALALAAVGASRLSREE
;
A
#
# COMPACT_ATOMS: atom_id res chain seq x y z
N MET A 1 -12.42 -70.77 -28.45
CA MET A 1 -12.33 -70.34 -27.04
C MET A 1 -10.90 -70.58 -26.61
N GLN A 2 -10.05 -69.64 -26.19
CA GLN A 2 -10.20 -68.33 -25.55
C GLN A 2 -9.28 -67.32 -26.28
N THR A 3 -9.65 -66.10 -26.71
CA THR A 3 -10.12 -64.89 -26.02
C THR A 3 -9.19 -64.33 -24.93
N HIS A 4 -8.51 -63.23 -25.30
CA HIS A 4 -8.35 -62.00 -24.53
C HIS A 4 -7.61 -62.03 -23.17
N HIS A 5 -6.32 -62.33 -23.11
CA HIS A 5 -5.50 -61.99 -21.92
C HIS A 5 -4.04 -61.62 -22.26
N ALA A 6 -3.79 -60.66 -23.15
CA ALA A 6 -2.42 -60.12 -23.31
C ALA A 6 -2.34 -58.65 -23.78
N ALA A 7 -3.46 -57.99 -24.08
CA ALA A 7 -3.45 -56.64 -24.64
C ALA A 7 -3.75 -55.51 -23.63
N HIS A 8 -4.13 -55.82 -22.39
CA HIS A 8 -4.55 -54.81 -21.40
C HIS A 8 -3.45 -54.30 -20.47
N ALA A 9 -2.30 -55.00 -20.38
CA ALA A 9 -1.23 -54.61 -19.47
C ALA A 9 -0.21 -53.62 -20.09
N LEU A 10 -0.04 -53.62 -21.42
CA LEU A 10 0.90 -52.70 -22.08
C LEU A 10 0.33 -51.29 -22.29
N GLY A 11 -1.00 -51.15 -22.40
CA GLY A 11 -1.65 -49.86 -22.61
C GLY A 11 -1.61 -48.95 -21.37
N LEU A 12 -1.72 -49.53 -20.17
CA LEU A 12 -1.71 -48.76 -18.92
C LEU A 12 -0.31 -48.24 -18.54
N ALA A 13 0.75 -49.00 -18.83
CA ALA A 13 2.12 -48.56 -18.56
C ALA A 13 2.55 -47.39 -19.45
N LEU A 14 2.05 -47.32 -20.69
CA LEU A 14 2.34 -46.23 -21.61
C LEU A 14 1.56 -44.94 -21.27
N LEU A 15 0.33 -45.05 -20.75
CA LEU A 15 -0.46 -43.89 -20.30
C LEU A 15 0.10 -43.24 -19.02
N LEU A 16 0.71 -44.03 -18.12
CA LEU A 16 1.36 -43.50 -16.91
C LEU A 16 2.68 -42.79 -17.25
N ALA A 17 3.41 -43.23 -18.28
CA ALA A 17 4.67 -42.64 -18.70
C ALA A 17 4.53 -41.32 -19.49
N LEU A 18 3.35 -41.00 -20.02
CA LEU A 18 3.09 -39.75 -20.76
C LEU A 18 2.36 -38.65 -19.94
N SER A 19 2.21 -38.84 -18.62
CA SER A 19 1.59 -37.84 -17.75
C SER A 19 2.52 -36.69 -17.33
N ALA A 20 3.71 -36.56 -17.93
CA ALA A 20 4.47 -35.31 -17.92
C ALA A 20 3.83 -34.28 -18.86
N VAL A 21 2.54 -34.01 -18.63
CA VAL A 21 1.90 -32.80 -19.10
C VAL A 21 2.59 -31.70 -18.31
N ALA A 22 3.16 -30.72 -19.01
CA ALA A 22 3.56 -29.48 -18.38
C ALA A 22 2.39 -29.03 -17.51
N ALA A 23 2.60 -28.97 -16.20
CA ALA A 23 1.67 -28.25 -15.35
C ALA A 23 1.54 -26.87 -16.01
N PRO A 24 0.35 -26.41 -16.42
CA PRO A 24 0.22 -24.98 -16.54
C PRO A 24 0.60 -24.46 -15.16
N ALA A 25 1.68 -23.68 -15.11
CA ALA A 25 1.96 -22.80 -14.00
C ALA A 25 0.79 -21.80 -13.97
N SER A 26 -0.32 -22.29 -13.43
CA SER A 26 -1.49 -21.52 -13.05
C SER A 26 -1.66 -21.80 -11.57
N ALA A 27 -0.58 -21.58 -10.81
CA ALA A 27 -0.77 -20.79 -9.61
C ALA A 27 -1.33 -19.47 -10.15
N GLN A 28 -2.66 -19.40 -10.17
CA GLN A 28 -3.34 -18.13 -10.25
C GLN A 28 -2.73 -17.35 -9.10
N ASP A 29 -1.90 -16.36 -9.41
CA ASP A 29 -1.78 -15.21 -8.53
C ASP A 29 -3.23 -14.88 -8.21
N VAL A 30 -3.62 -15.11 -6.95
CA VAL A 30 -4.73 -14.35 -6.41
C VAL A 30 -4.22 -12.94 -6.60
N VAL A 31 -4.66 -12.26 -7.67
CA VAL A 31 -4.29 -10.89 -7.94
C VAL A 31 -4.82 -10.13 -6.74
N GLN A 32 -3.97 -10.00 -5.73
CA GLN A 32 -4.14 -9.06 -4.65
C GLN A 32 -4.38 -7.75 -5.36
N ASP A 33 -5.48 -7.10 -5.02
CA ASP A 33 -5.82 -5.83 -5.63
C ASP A 33 -4.58 -4.91 -5.52
N PRO A 34 -3.99 -4.50 -6.66
CA PRO A 34 -2.73 -3.76 -6.63
C PRO A 34 -2.90 -2.41 -5.94
N LYS A 35 -4.13 -1.88 -5.83
CA LYS A 35 -4.40 -0.65 -5.09
C LYS A 35 -4.37 -0.83 -3.56
N GLN A 36 -4.24 -2.06 -3.05
CA GLN A 36 -4.26 -2.38 -1.62
C GLN A 36 -2.87 -2.69 -1.06
N PRO A 37 -2.62 -2.34 0.22
CA PRO A 37 -1.37 -2.68 0.88
C PRO A 37 -1.22 -4.18 1.12
N SER A 38 -0.01 -4.69 0.93
CA SER A 38 0.38 -6.03 1.37
C SER A 38 1.86 -6.07 1.75
N VAL A 39 2.34 -7.20 2.26
CA VAL A 39 3.78 -7.37 2.54
C VAL A 39 4.61 -7.27 1.26
N ASP A 40 4.06 -7.77 0.14
CA ASP A 40 4.71 -7.73 -1.17
C ASP A 40 4.40 -6.42 -1.94
N ASN A 41 3.48 -5.60 -1.42
CA ASN A 41 3.11 -4.30 -1.96
C ASN A 41 3.01 -3.22 -0.86
N PRO A 42 4.15 -2.80 -0.28
CA PRO A 42 4.19 -1.87 0.85
C PRO A 42 4.26 -0.39 0.45
N HIS A 43 4.35 -0.10 -0.85
CA HIS A 43 4.62 1.22 -1.39
C HIS A 43 3.31 1.89 -1.80
N MET A 44 2.97 2.99 -1.14
CA MET A 44 1.84 3.84 -1.52
C MET A 44 2.36 4.97 -2.41
N HIS A 45 1.68 5.18 -3.53
CA HIS A 45 2.03 6.17 -4.53
C HIS A 45 1.02 7.31 -4.50
N ILE A 46 1.51 8.55 -4.66
CA ILE A 46 0.68 9.75 -4.65
C ILE A 46 0.49 10.27 -6.07
N TYR A 47 -0.75 10.57 -6.40
CA TYR A 47 -1.22 11.07 -7.68
C TYR A 47 -2.04 12.34 -7.47
N GLY A 48 -2.28 13.10 -8.53
CA GLY A 48 -3.12 14.29 -8.43
C GLY A 48 -3.26 14.99 -9.75
N ASN A 49 -3.97 16.12 -9.74
CA ASN A 49 -4.22 16.91 -10.93
C ASN A 49 -3.17 18.01 -11.15
N ASP A 50 -3.22 18.59 -12.35
CA ASP A 50 -2.25 19.58 -12.82
C ASP A 50 -2.24 20.88 -11.99
N ASP A 51 -3.31 21.20 -11.25
CA ASP A 51 -3.47 22.45 -10.51
C ASP A 51 -3.36 22.29 -8.98
N LEU A 52 -2.91 21.12 -8.49
CA LEU A 52 -2.78 20.78 -7.07
C LEU A 52 -4.08 20.84 -6.25
N SER A 53 -5.24 21.06 -6.88
CA SER A 53 -6.51 21.19 -6.17
C SER A 53 -7.04 19.85 -5.63
N ASN A 54 -6.55 18.73 -6.16
CA ASN A 54 -6.88 17.40 -5.69
C ASN A 54 -5.70 16.44 -5.84
N CYS A 55 -5.42 15.69 -4.78
CA CYS A 55 -4.48 14.58 -4.82
C CYS A 55 -5.03 13.36 -4.08
N PHE A 56 -4.63 12.19 -4.54
CA PHE A 56 -5.08 10.90 -4.06
C PHE A 56 -3.91 9.90 -4.03
N ALA A 57 -4.10 8.77 -3.37
CA ALA A 57 -3.06 7.77 -3.21
C ALA A 57 -3.60 6.34 -3.25
N HIS A 58 -2.80 5.41 -3.74
CA HIS A 58 -3.05 3.95 -3.66
C HIS A 58 -1.73 3.19 -3.86
N PHE A 59 -1.76 1.86 -3.75
CA PHE A 59 -0.56 1.02 -3.78
C PHE A 59 -0.20 0.46 -5.16
N ASP A 60 -0.84 0.92 -6.23
CA ASP A 60 -0.63 0.39 -7.59
C ASP A 60 0.35 1.28 -8.34
N GLY A 61 1.65 1.03 -8.20
CA GLY A 61 2.69 1.83 -8.85
C GLY A 61 2.69 1.78 -10.39
N ASN A 62 1.85 0.96 -11.02
CA ASN A 62 1.69 0.92 -12.47
C ASN A 62 0.47 1.71 -12.97
N ASP A 63 -0.39 2.21 -12.08
CA ASP A 63 -1.53 3.03 -12.48
C ASP A 63 -1.06 4.42 -12.95
N THR A 64 -1.77 4.96 -13.93
CA THR A 64 -1.62 6.32 -14.45
C THR A 64 -2.96 7.03 -14.56
N THR A 65 -4.05 6.37 -14.16
CA THR A 65 -5.42 6.85 -14.36
C THR A 65 -5.70 8.04 -13.44
N GLY A 66 -6.21 9.13 -14.02
CA GLY A 66 -6.69 10.29 -13.25
C GLY A 66 -5.59 11.21 -12.70
N SER A 67 -4.31 10.84 -12.84
CA SER A 67 -3.17 11.70 -12.51
C SER A 67 -2.84 12.66 -13.66
N ALA A 68 -2.11 13.73 -13.33
CA ALA A 68 -1.54 14.69 -14.26
C ALA A 68 -0.68 13.99 -15.33
N GLU A 69 -0.92 14.29 -16.61
CA GLU A 69 -0.15 13.69 -17.72
C GLU A 69 1.33 14.06 -17.67
N GLN A 70 1.64 15.24 -17.11
CA GLN A 70 3.02 15.72 -16.94
C GLN A 70 3.73 15.12 -15.72
N GLY A 71 3.01 14.40 -14.87
CA GLY A 71 3.55 13.81 -13.64
C GLY A 71 3.76 14.81 -12.51
N TYR A 72 3.17 16.01 -12.56
CA TYR A 72 3.20 16.99 -11.48
C TYR A 72 1.94 17.86 -11.47
N GLY A 73 1.64 18.41 -10.29
CA GLY A 73 0.72 19.53 -10.14
C GLY A 73 1.51 20.80 -9.89
N GLU A 74 1.05 21.93 -10.43
CA GLU A 74 1.69 23.22 -10.29
C GLU A 74 0.67 24.36 -10.19
N GLU A 75 0.84 25.22 -9.19
CA GLU A 75 0.17 26.50 -9.12
C GLU A 75 1.21 27.60 -9.37
N VAL A 76 0.88 28.52 -10.28
CA VAL A 76 1.76 29.63 -10.67
C VAL A 76 1.04 30.95 -10.41
N TRP A 77 1.75 31.89 -9.81
CA TRP A 77 1.26 33.26 -9.59
C TRP A 77 2.00 34.24 -10.51
N PRO A 78 1.71 34.27 -11.82
CA PRO A 78 2.45 35.10 -12.76
C PRO A 78 2.10 36.58 -12.57
N ASN A 79 3.12 37.43 -12.54
CA ASN A 79 3.00 38.90 -12.51
C ASN A 79 2.35 39.44 -11.24
N GLN A 80 2.48 38.71 -10.14
CA GLN A 80 1.95 39.10 -8.85
C GLN A 80 3.12 39.38 -7.90
N ASN A 81 3.56 40.64 -7.89
CA ASN A 81 4.72 41.07 -7.11
C ASN A 81 4.52 40.78 -5.62
N GLY A 82 5.40 39.96 -5.05
CA GLY A 82 5.35 39.63 -3.62
C GLY A 82 4.08 38.93 -3.17
N GLN A 83 3.35 38.30 -4.10
CA GLN A 83 2.16 37.53 -3.78
C GLN A 83 2.49 36.42 -2.79
N GLN A 84 1.62 36.25 -1.81
CA GLN A 84 1.72 35.11 -0.89
C GLN A 84 1.38 33.83 -1.65
N ILE A 85 2.36 32.92 -1.72
CA ILE A 85 2.18 31.54 -2.13
C ILE A 85 1.72 30.81 -0.87
N GLU A 86 0.53 30.20 -0.91
CA GLU A 86 -0.06 29.48 0.22
C GLU A 86 -0.61 28.15 -0.29
N MET A 87 -0.06 27.07 0.24
CA MET A 87 -0.48 25.71 -0.08
C MET A 87 -0.96 25.04 1.20
N ASP A 88 -2.16 24.48 1.14
CA ASP A 88 -2.71 23.59 2.17
C ASP A 88 -3.63 22.59 1.48
N TYR A 89 -3.11 21.39 1.25
CA TYR A 89 -3.86 20.30 0.64
C TYR A 89 -3.52 18.98 1.31
N THR A 90 -4.42 18.01 1.18
CA THR A 90 -4.29 16.70 1.81
C THR A 90 -4.56 15.61 0.79
N CYS A 91 -3.57 14.76 0.56
CA CYS A 91 -3.69 13.58 -0.27
C CYS A 91 -4.24 12.43 0.56
N LYS A 92 -5.29 11.79 0.06
CA LYS A 92 -6.03 10.72 0.75
C LYS A 92 -6.02 9.46 -0.08
N MET A 93 -6.26 8.33 0.56
CA MET A 93 -6.51 7.08 -0.16
C MET A 93 -7.66 7.26 -1.15
N GLU A 94 -7.45 6.81 -2.39
CA GLU A 94 -8.47 6.82 -3.45
C GLU A 94 -9.62 5.88 -3.11
N GLU A 95 -9.28 4.68 -2.65
CA GLU A 95 -10.20 3.64 -2.24
C GLU A 95 -9.98 3.22 -0.80
N SER A 96 -11.07 2.85 -0.13
CA SER A 96 -10.95 2.37 1.23
C SER A 96 -10.23 1.04 1.35
N PHE A 97 -9.56 0.84 2.48
CA PHE A 97 -8.88 -0.40 2.79
C PHE A 97 -9.85 -1.59 2.84
N LYS A 98 -9.55 -2.63 2.06
CA LYS A 98 -10.30 -3.89 2.03
C LYS A 98 -10.05 -4.71 3.30
N GLN A 99 -8.86 -4.58 3.88
CA GLN A 99 -8.44 -5.22 5.12
C GLN A 99 -7.56 -4.25 5.92
N ASP A 100 -7.39 -4.52 7.22
CA ASP A 100 -6.49 -3.71 8.03
C ASP A 100 -5.03 -3.92 7.60
N MET A 101 -4.25 -2.84 7.63
CA MET A 101 -2.82 -2.86 7.41
C MET A 101 -2.10 -2.88 8.76
N TYR A 102 -1.15 -3.80 8.94
CA TYR A 102 -0.35 -3.92 10.15
C TYR A 102 1.11 -3.57 9.86
N LEU A 103 1.71 -2.78 10.74
CA LEU A 103 3.08 -2.29 10.58
C LEU A 103 4.02 -2.92 11.60
N ASN A 104 5.27 -3.16 11.21
CA ASN A 104 6.32 -3.60 12.11
C ASN A 104 6.56 -2.54 13.20
N PRO A 105 6.39 -2.86 14.50
CA PRO A 105 6.64 -1.91 15.58
C PRO A 105 8.07 -1.38 15.65
N ASN A 106 9.03 -2.09 15.04
CA ASN A 106 10.43 -1.67 14.95
C ASN A 106 10.81 -1.14 13.56
N GLY A 107 9.81 -0.94 12.68
CA GLY A 107 10.02 -0.41 11.34
C GLY A 107 9.96 1.12 11.30
N THR A 108 10.14 1.64 10.10
CA THR A 108 10.10 3.07 9.78
C THR A 108 9.21 3.26 8.56
N ILE A 109 8.30 4.23 8.60
CA ILE A 109 7.59 4.71 7.40
C ILE A 109 8.53 5.70 6.73
N GLN A 110 8.79 5.50 5.44
CA GLN A 110 9.61 6.40 4.64
C GLN A 110 8.72 7.15 3.66
N ILE A 111 8.78 8.48 3.68
CA ILE A 111 8.07 9.35 2.74
C ILE A 111 9.13 10.04 1.89
N LEU A 112 8.98 9.94 0.57
CA LEU A 112 9.82 10.61 -0.42
C LEU A 112 8.92 11.43 -1.34
N LEU A 113 9.13 12.75 -1.34
CA LEU A 113 8.39 13.69 -2.19
C LEU A 113 9.37 14.61 -2.90
N ASN A 114 9.14 14.86 -4.19
CA ASN A 114 9.88 15.85 -4.96
C ASN A 114 9.06 17.11 -5.15
N PHE A 115 9.71 18.26 -4.95
CA PHE A 115 9.12 19.58 -5.13
C PHE A 115 9.96 20.43 -6.08
N ASN A 116 9.32 21.39 -6.71
CA ASN A 116 9.99 22.52 -7.34
C ASN A 116 9.27 23.78 -6.86
N ILE A 117 9.97 24.62 -6.10
CA ILE A 117 9.36 25.78 -5.47
C ILE A 117 10.15 27.00 -5.88
N ASP A 118 9.47 28.00 -6.44
CA ASP A 118 10.02 29.32 -6.72
C ASP A 118 9.31 30.34 -5.82
N ALA A 119 9.98 30.76 -4.75
CA ALA A 119 9.42 31.58 -3.69
C ALA A 119 10.52 32.34 -2.95
N ASP A 120 11.19 33.25 -3.64
CA ASP A 120 12.38 33.98 -3.16
C ASP A 120 12.07 35.36 -2.54
N GLY A 121 10.79 35.66 -2.30
CA GLY A 121 10.36 36.92 -1.68
C GLY A 121 10.88 37.10 -0.25
N GLU A 122 10.94 38.36 0.17
CA GLU A 122 11.36 38.72 1.53
C GLU A 122 10.22 38.61 2.56
N CYS A 123 10.53 38.00 3.70
CA CYS A 123 9.69 37.89 4.89
C CYS A 123 9.61 39.20 5.68
N THR A 124 9.03 40.24 5.08
CA THR A 124 8.91 41.57 5.69
C THR A 124 7.45 41.98 5.88
N GLY A 125 7.18 42.79 6.91
CA GLY A 125 5.83 43.28 7.21
C GLY A 125 4.87 42.17 7.63
N ASP A 126 3.72 42.10 6.96
CA ASP A 126 2.63 41.14 7.23
C ASP A 126 2.74 39.82 6.44
N ARG A 127 3.85 39.61 5.70
CA ARG A 127 4.07 38.40 4.88
C ARG A 127 4.33 37.17 5.76
N LYS A 128 3.75 36.03 5.40
CA LYS A 128 3.95 34.75 6.10
C LYS A 128 5.11 33.98 5.47
N CYS A 129 5.98 33.45 6.33
CA CYS A 129 7.10 32.59 5.95
C CYS A 129 7.06 31.31 6.78
N GLU A 130 6.19 30.42 6.37
CA GLU A 130 6.00 29.08 6.91
C GLU A 130 6.71 28.10 5.97
N ASN A 131 7.72 27.41 6.52
CA ASN A 131 8.45 26.39 5.79
C ASN A 131 7.55 25.22 5.41
N LEU A 132 8.03 24.36 4.50
CA LEU A 132 7.30 23.16 4.10
C LEU A 132 7.05 22.29 5.34
N ASN A 133 5.79 21.95 5.57
CA ASN A 133 5.39 21.11 6.69
C ASN A 133 4.62 19.92 6.15
N LEU A 134 5.10 18.72 6.47
CA LEU A 134 4.44 17.48 6.12
C LEU A 134 3.81 16.88 7.37
N THR A 135 2.55 16.47 7.25
CA THR A 135 1.83 15.82 8.34
C THR A 135 1.22 14.51 7.86
N LEU A 136 1.57 13.42 8.54
CA LEU A 136 0.97 12.12 8.31
C LEU A 136 -0.16 11.92 9.31
N TYR A 137 -1.34 11.61 8.79
CA TYR A 137 -2.52 11.25 9.54
C TYR A 137 -2.82 9.75 9.41
N LYS A 138 -3.51 9.24 10.41
CA LYS A 138 -4.20 7.95 10.42
C LYS A 138 -5.67 8.22 10.68
N GLY A 139 -6.50 8.16 9.64
CA GLY A 139 -7.86 8.69 9.71
C GLY A 139 -7.85 10.17 10.09
N THR A 140 -8.47 10.52 11.22
CA THR A 140 -8.50 11.90 11.74
C THR A 140 -7.40 12.21 12.74
N PHE A 141 -6.53 11.24 13.07
CA PHE A 141 -5.48 11.43 14.06
C PHE A 141 -4.17 11.81 13.39
N GLN A 142 -3.61 12.96 13.74
CA GLN A 142 -2.22 13.29 13.40
C GLN A 142 -1.30 12.31 14.14
N ILE A 143 -0.50 11.56 13.40
CA ILE A 143 0.45 10.59 13.97
C ILE A 143 1.89 11.09 13.90
N ALA A 144 2.22 11.90 12.89
CA ALA A 144 3.54 12.50 12.78
C ALA A 144 3.46 13.85 12.04
N ARG A 145 4.38 14.77 12.35
CA ARG A 145 4.52 16.06 11.67
C ARG A 145 5.99 16.46 11.66
N GLN A 146 6.47 16.97 10.53
CA GLN A 146 7.82 17.50 10.41
C GLN A 146 7.86 18.75 9.53
N GLU A 147 8.60 19.75 10.01
CA GLU A 147 8.94 20.96 9.25
C GLU A 147 10.28 20.78 8.55
N PHE A 148 10.36 21.24 7.30
CA PHE A 148 11.53 21.19 6.43
C PHE A 148 12.00 22.62 6.12
N PRO A 149 12.92 23.18 6.92
CA PRO A 149 13.34 24.58 6.79
C PRO A 149 14.30 24.86 5.63
N SER A 150 14.78 23.81 4.96
CA SER A 150 15.86 23.89 3.98
C SER A 150 15.44 23.42 2.59
N VAL A 151 14.14 23.48 2.28
CA VAL A 151 13.67 23.22 0.91
C VAL A 151 14.19 24.29 -0.04
N ASP A 152 14.61 23.90 -1.24
CA ASP A 152 14.98 24.84 -2.30
C ASP A 152 13.78 25.73 -2.67
N ARG A 153 14.03 27.03 -2.85
CA ARG A 153 13.01 28.04 -3.21
C ARG A 153 13.37 28.83 -4.47
N SER A 154 14.35 28.36 -5.23
CA SER A 154 14.91 29.03 -6.41
C SER A 154 14.36 28.52 -7.75
N GLY A 155 13.29 27.71 -7.69
CA GLY A 155 12.73 27.02 -8.84
C GLY A 155 13.58 25.82 -9.30
N GLN A 156 14.43 25.27 -8.42
CA GLN A 156 15.12 24.01 -8.67
C GLN A 156 14.36 22.85 -8.03
N ASP A 157 14.53 21.65 -8.60
CA ASP A 157 13.96 20.44 -8.03
C ASP A 157 14.69 20.07 -6.75
N ASP A 158 13.92 19.75 -5.71
CA ASP A 158 14.41 19.30 -4.41
C ASP A 158 13.64 18.08 -3.91
N THR A 159 14.35 17.16 -3.26
CA THR A 159 13.79 15.91 -2.75
C THR A 159 13.73 15.94 -1.24
N VAL A 160 12.53 15.79 -0.71
CA VAL A 160 12.28 15.68 0.73
C VAL A 160 12.11 14.21 1.09
N THR A 161 13.03 13.70 1.92
CA THR A 161 12.91 12.38 2.55
C THR A 161 12.58 12.54 4.02
N TRP A 162 11.56 11.82 4.47
CA TRP A 162 11.09 11.84 5.85
C TRP A 162 10.92 10.42 6.39
N ASP A 163 11.71 10.09 7.40
CA ASP A 163 11.65 8.80 8.09
C ASP A 163 10.90 8.94 9.43
N ILE A 164 9.83 8.17 9.60
CA ILE A 164 8.99 8.15 10.80
C ILE A 164 9.12 6.78 11.47
N ASN A 165 9.68 6.74 12.66
CA ASN A 165 9.72 5.51 13.45
C ASN A 165 8.31 5.13 13.92
N ILE A 166 7.99 3.84 13.84
CA ILE A 166 6.67 3.34 14.26
C ILE A 166 6.52 3.40 15.78
N ASP A 167 5.49 4.13 16.21
CA ASP A 167 5.03 4.12 17.59
C ASP A 167 3.84 3.15 17.79
N LYS A 168 3.51 2.85 19.06
CA LYS A 168 2.40 1.94 19.43
C LYS A 168 1.08 2.30 18.73
N ASN A 169 0.81 3.58 18.51
CA ASN A 169 -0.43 4.07 17.90
C ASN A 169 -0.48 3.94 16.36
N MET A 170 0.64 3.61 15.72
CA MET A 170 0.81 3.47 14.27
C MET A 170 0.86 2.00 13.81
N THR A 171 0.88 1.04 14.73
CA THR A 171 1.05 -0.40 14.43
C THR A 171 -0.08 -1.03 13.61
N ARG A 172 -1.24 -0.38 13.52
CA ARG A 172 -2.41 -0.85 12.77
C ARG A 172 -3.16 0.33 12.16
N PHE A 173 -3.44 0.26 10.86
CA PHE A 173 -4.37 1.14 10.15
C PHE A 173 -5.60 0.31 9.82
N ASN A 174 -6.75 0.69 10.39
CA ASN A 174 -7.99 -0.04 10.14
C ASN A 174 -8.65 0.44 8.82
N ARG A 175 -9.70 -0.26 8.40
CA ARG A 175 -10.48 0.06 7.19
C ARG A 175 -11.12 1.46 7.11
N THR A 176 -11.03 2.26 8.16
CA THR A 176 -11.59 3.62 8.27
C THR A 176 -10.55 4.65 8.70
N GLN A 177 -9.32 4.20 8.97
CA GLN A 177 -8.22 4.98 9.51
C GLN A 177 -7.06 4.90 8.51
N GLU A 178 -7.38 5.21 7.27
CA GLU A 178 -6.42 5.24 6.17
C GLU A 178 -5.38 6.35 6.36
N PRO A 179 -4.17 6.16 5.80
CA PRO A 179 -3.17 7.20 5.79
C PRO A 179 -3.65 8.41 4.98
N GLN A 180 -3.35 9.61 5.47
CA GLN A 180 -3.51 10.84 4.70
C GLN A 180 -2.26 11.69 4.90
N LEU A 181 -1.77 12.31 3.82
CA LEU A 181 -0.61 13.17 3.85
C LEU A 181 -1.04 14.60 3.58
N ARG A 182 -0.83 15.48 4.54
CA ARG A 182 -1.07 16.92 4.39
C ARG A 182 0.23 17.64 4.11
N VAL A 183 0.18 18.55 3.14
CA VAL A 183 1.26 19.44 2.74
C VAL A 183 0.83 20.86 3.06
N GLU A 184 1.64 21.56 3.85
CA GLU A 184 1.45 22.97 4.18
C GLU A 184 2.71 23.76 3.81
N TYR A 185 2.54 24.91 3.18
CA TYR A 185 3.64 25.81 2.82
C TYR A 185 3.12 27.24 2.66
N SER A 186 3.87 28.23 3.13
CA SER A 186 3.52 29.63 2.88
C SER A 186 4.75 30.52 2.77
N TYR A 187 5.01 31.10 1.61
CA TYR A 187 6.10 32.07 1.42
C TYR A 187 5.73 33.15 0.41
N PRO A 188 6.25 34.37 0.51
CA PRO A 188 6.09 35.36 -0.55
C PRO A 188 6.89 34.97 -1.80
N GLY A 189 6.29 35.14 -2.97
CA GLY A 189 7.01 35.12 -4.24
C GLY A 189 7.92 36.33 -4.44
N TYR A 190 8.70 36.32 -5.51
CA TYR A 190 9.65 37.38 -5.83
C TYR A 190 8.99 38.75 -5.86
N ASP A 191 9.62 39.71 -5.22
CA ASP A 191 9.21 41.10 -5.24
C ASP A 191 10.41 42.02 -5.42
N SER A 192 10.35 42.87 -6.44
CA SER A 192 11.33 43.91 -6.66
C SER A 192 10.69 45.10 -7.39
N PRO A 193 10.69 46.30 -6.78
CA PRO A 193 9.97 47.47 -7.28
C PRO A 193 10.35 47.90 -8.71
N PHE A 194 11.59 47.65 -9.13
CA PHE A 194 12.10 48.10 -10.42
C PHE A 194 12.24 46.97 -11.44
N THR A 195 12.58 45.75 -11.02
CA THR A 195 12.72 44.63 -11.98
C THR A 195 11.36 44.08 -12.37
N CYS A 196 10.37 44.04 -11.48
CA CYS A 196 9.03 43.51 -11.77
C CYS A 196 8.19 44.39 -12.72
N ILE A 197 8.66 45.60 -13.05
CA ILE A 197 8.04 46.45 -14.08
C ILE A 197 8.42 45.97 -15.49
N PHE A 198 9.59 45.34 -15.63
CA PHE A 198 10.16 44.91 -16.91
C PHE A 198 10.26 43.38 -17.06
N PHE A 199 10.17 42.65 -15.96
CA PHE A 199 10.27 41.19 -15.88
C PHE A 199 9.07 40.62 -15.13
N TYR A 200 8.74 39.36 -15.42
CA TYR A 200 7.70 38.63 -14.71
C TYR A 200 8.20 38.28 -13.30
N CYS A 201 7.45 38.72 -12.30
CA CYS A 201 7.67 38.40 -10.89
C CYS A 201 6.49 37.61 -10.34
N GLY A 202 6.71 36.92 -9.23
CA GLY A 202 5.74 36.02 -8.63
C GLY A 202 6.46 34.79 -8.12
N GLY A 203 5.85 33.64 -8.31
CA GLY A 203 6.48 32.38 -8.00
C GLY A 203 5.58 31.20 -8.36
N SER A 204 6.05 30.01 -8.03
CA SER A 204 5.33 28.77 -8.28
C SER A 204 5.55 27.77 -7.15
N PHE A 205 4.57 26.90 -6.99
CA PHE A 205 4.69 25.73 -6.16
C PHE A 205 4.32 24.51 -7.00
N ARG A 206 5.25 23.57 -7.12
CA ARG A 206 5.05 22.32 -7.84
C ARG A 206 5.37 21.14 -6.94
N MET A 207 4.50 20.13 -6.97
CA MET A 207 4.75 18.81 -6.41
C MET A 207 4.74 17.79 -7.54
N TYR A 208 5.79 16.98 -7.63
CA TYR A 208 5.80 15.85 -8.54
C TYR A 208 4.97 14.71 -7.96
N TYR A 209 4.22 14.02 -8.82
CA TYR A 209 3.46 12.83 -8.49
C TYR A 209 4.22 11.57 -8.90
N HIS A 210 3.69 10.42 -8.52
CA HIS A 210 4.18 9.13 -8.97
C HIS A 210 3.98 8.99 -10.48
N THR A 211 4.99 8.45 -11.15
CA THR A 211 4.92 8.05 -12.56
C THR A 211 5.62 6.70 -12.69
N PRO A 212 5.06 5.71 -13.40
CA PRO A 212 5.69 4.40 -13.54
C PRO A 212 7.16 4.52 -14.00
N GLY A 213 8.08 4.02 -13.18
CA GLY A 213 9.53 4.10 -13.42
C GLY A 213 10.24 5.31 -12.81
N ASN A 214 9.56 6.14 -12.02
CA ASN A 214 10.17 7.20 -11.21
C ASN A 214 9.60 7.17 -9.77
N ASP A 215 10.47 7.37 -8.78
CA ASP A 215 10.14 7.27 -7.35
C ASP A 215 9.89 8.66 -6.74
N SER A 216 9.13 9.53 -7.43
CA SER A 216 9.02 10.96 -7.09
C SER A 216 8.00 11.32 -6.00
N ALA A 217 7.07 10.42 -5.67
CA ALA A 217 6.03 10.66 -4.68
C ALA A 217 5.54 9.35 -4.05
N GLU A 218 6.36 8.81 -3.15
CA GLU A 218 6.17 7.47 -2.58
C GLU A 218 6.17 7.51 -1.05
N VAL A 219 5.34 6.64 -0.45
CA VAL A 219 5.32 6.36 0.98
C VAL A 219 5.48 4.85 1.20
N GLY A 220 6.65 4.46 1.68
CA GLY A 220 6.95 3.08 2.05
C GLY A 220 6.50 2.77 3.47
N PHE A 221 5.59 1.81 3.63
CA PHE A 221 5.14 1.32 4.92
C PHE A 221 5.86 0.01 5.31
N PRO A 222 6.28 -0.18 6.57
CA PRO A 222 6.89 -1.44 7.01
C PRO A 222 5.81 -2.51 7.27
N VAL A 223 5.08 -2.92 6.24
CA VAL A 223 3.93 -3.82 6.32
C VAL A 223 4.36 -5.22 6.77
N VAL A 224 3.62 -5.82 7.70
CA VAL A 224 3.88 -7.18 8.20
C VAL A 224 2.64 -8.07 8.10
N ASN A 225 2.87 -9.36 7.92
CA ASN A 225 1.81 -10.36 7.98
C ASN A 225 1.43 -10.63 9.44
N GLN A 226 0.40 -9.95 9.94
CA GLN A 226 -0.26 -10.39 11.18
C GLN A 226 -1.36 -11.37 10.80
N THR A 227 -1.10 -12.65 11.03
CA THR A 227 -2.20 -13.56 11.34
C THR A 227 -2.82 -13.02 12.63
N ILE A 228 -4.11 -12.68 12.60
CA ILE A 228 -4.85 -12.21 13.78
C ILE A 228 -4.47 -13.14 14.93
N PRO A 229 -3.77 -12.66 15.98
CA PRO A 229 -3.57 -13.49 17.15
C PRO A 229 -4.96 -13.73 17.73
N GLY A 230 -5.43 -14.98 17.69
CA GLY A 230 -6.55 -15.38 18.54
C GLY A 230 -6.26 -14.92 19.96
N GLU A 231 -7.27 -14.37 20.63
CA GLU A 231 -7.21 -13.85 22.00
C GLU A 231 -6.28 -14.67 22.89
N GLY A 232 -5.07 -14.14 23.11
CA GLY A 232 -4.18 -14.63 24.14
C GLY A 232 -4.68 -14.14 25.48
N GLY A 233 -5.48 -14.96 26.16
CA GLY A 233 -5.94 -14.69 27.51
C GLY A 233 -6.08 -15.97 28.32
N GLY A 234 -5.10 -16.25 29.18
CA GLY A 234 -5.35 -16.92 30.46
C GLY A 234 -5.35 -18.44 30.47
N ASP A 235 -4.43 -18.97 31.25
CA ASP A 235 -4.45 -20.27 31.92
C ASP A 235 -5.85 -20.71 32.39
N GLY A 236 -6.19 -21.99 32.18
CA GLY A 236 -7.22 -22.69 32.96
C GLY A 236 -8.53 -23.09 32.26
N GLY A 237 -8.55 -24.33 31.74
CA GLY A 237 -9.62 -25.28 32.09
C GLY A 237 -10.97 -25.26 31.33
N ILE A 238 -11.27 -26.46 30.82
CA ILE A 238 -12.59 -27.06 30.56
C ILE A 238 -13.32 -26.59 29.30
N GLY A 239 -13.54 -27.56 28.41
CA GLY A 239 -14.25 -27.37 27.16
C GLY A 239 -15.69 -26.93 27.35
N ASP A 240 -16.12 -26.04 26.47
CA ASP A 240 -17.51 -25.80 26.18
C ASP A 240 -17.66 -25.61 24.66
N ALA A 241 -18.60 -26.36 24.09
CA ALA A 241 -19.14 -26.10 22.77
C ALA A 241 -19.80 -24.71 22.82
N VAL A 242 -19.87 -23.88 21.79
CA VAL A 242 -20.52 -24.01 20.48
C VAL A 242 -20.16 -22.69 19.77
N SER A 243 -19.70 -22.71 18.51
CA SER A 243 -20.48 -22.27 17.34
C SER A 243 -21.13 -20.88 17.44
N ASP A 244 -20.53 -19.90 16.75
CA ASP A 244 -21.14 -18.87 15.89
C ASP A 244 -20.08 -17.78 15.64
N ALA A 245 -19.79 -17.23 14.47
CA ALA A 245 -20.31 -17.36 13.11
C ALA A 245 -19.19 -16.87 12.17
N LEU A 246 -18.62 -17.74 11.33
CA LEU A 246 -17.80 -17.34 10.19
C LEU A 246 -18.45 -17.90 8.91
N PRO A 247 -19.02 -17.05 8.04
CA PRO A 247 -19.48 -17.47 6.73
C PRO A 247 -18.28 -17.44 5.76
N GLY A 248 -17.85 -18.61 5.30
CA GLY A 248 -16.97 -18.69 4.12
C GLY A 248 -15.87 -19.73 4.21
N PHE A 249 -16.22 -20.97 3.87
CA PHE A 249 -15.36 -22.04 3.36
C PHE A 249 -14.29 -22.63 4.30
N GLY A 250 -14.49 -23.89 4.68
CA GLY A 250 -13.35 -24.80 4.87
C GLY A 250 -13.43 -25.79 6.02
N LEU A 251 -14.46 -26.63 6.14
CA LEU A 251 -14.34 -27.89 6.88
C LEU A 251 -15.18 -28.99 6.21
N VAL A 252 -14.58 -29.73 5.27
CA VAL A 252 -14.98 -31.12 5.00
C VAL A 252 -14.10 -32.01 5.87
N ALA A 253 -14.52 -32.21 7.13
CA ALA A 253 -13.99 -33.28 7.97
C ALA A 253 -14.69 -34.59 7.60
N GLY A 254 -14.14 -35.31 6.62
CA GLY A 254 -14.61 -36.64 6.24
C GLY A 254 -14.04 -37.71 7.16
N ILE A 255 -14.85 -38.16 8.12
CA ILE A 255 -14.57 -39.29 9.01
C ILE A 255 -15.08 -40.58 8.35
N GLY A 256 -14.27 -41.65 8.34
CA GLY A 256 -14.70 -43.05 8.11
C GLY A 256 -13.88 -43.76 7.02
N ALA A 257 -13.37 -44.98 7.18
CA ALA A 257 -13.61 -46.01 8.17
C ALA A 257 -12.36 -46.91 8.37
N LEU A 258 -12.09 -47.31 9.61
CA LEU A 258 -11.22 -48.43 9.94
C LEU A 258 -11.98 -49.73 9.64
N ALA A 259 -11.53 -50.49 8.64
CA ALA A 259 -12.01 -51.85 8.42
C ALA A 259 -11.08 -52.84 9.15
N LEU A 260 -11.48 -53.23 10.36
CA LEU A 260 -10.98 -54.43 11.04
C LEU A 260 -11.86 -55.62 10.62
N ALA A 261 -11.28 -56.57 9.90
CA ALA A 261 -11.86 -57.90 9.74
C ALA A 261 -10.84 -58.93 10.25
N ALA A 262 -11.09 -59.42 11.46
CA ALA A 262 -10.48 -60.61 12.04
C ALA A 262 -11.60 -61.63 12.34
N VAL A 263 -11.18 -62.90 12.50
CA VAL A 263 -11.95 -64.14 12.73
C VAL A 263 -12.18 -64.95 11.45
N GLY A 264 -11.83 -66.22 11.36
CA GLY A 264 -11.25 -67.11 12.38
C GLY A 264 -10.79 -68.42 11.75
N ALA A 265 -9.76 -69.00 12.36
CA ALA A 265 -9.32 -70.35 12.06
C ALA A 265 -10.34 -71.37 12.55
N SER A 266 -10.66 -72.36 11.73
CA SER A 266 -11.20 -73.64 12.18
C SER A 266 -10.45 -74.76 11.49
N ARG A 267 -9.45 -75.32 12.19
CA ARG A 267 -9.03 -76.71 12.00
C ARG A 267 -9.82 -77.55 12.99
N LEU A 268 -10.59 -78.52 12.50
CA LEU A 268 -10.93 -79.73 13.23
C LEU A 268 -11.38 -80.80 12.23
N SER A 269 -10.55 -81.83 12.08
CA SER A 269 -10.93 -83.13 11.53
C SER A 269 -12.06 -83.75 12.33
N ARG A 270 -13.00 -84.45 11.66
CA ARG A 270 -13.40 -85.83 12.02
C ARG A 270 -14.23 -86.49 10.90
N GLU A 271 -13.66 -87.56 10.33
CA GLU A 271 -14.24 -88.88 10.02
C GLU A 271 -15.63 -88.98 9.36
N GLU A 272 -15.66 -89.49 8.12
CA GLU A 272 -16.16 -90.84 7.76
C GLU A 272 -15.24 -91.46 6.69
#